data_AF-A0A4Z2E3N1-F1
#
_entry.id   AF-A0A4Z2E3N1-F1
#
_cell.length_a   1.000
_cell.length_b   1.000
_cell.length_c   1.000
_cell.angle_alpha   90.00
_cell.angle_beta   90.00
_cell.angle_gamma   90.00
#
_symmetry.space_group_name_H-M   'P 1'
#
loop_
_entity.id
_entity.type
_entity.pdbx_description
1 polymer ?
#
loop_
_entity_poly.entity_id
_entity_poly.type
_entity_poly.pdbx_seq_one_letter_code
_entity_poly.pdbx_strand_id
1 'polypeptide(L)'
;MEVLRGYLSLHQAGDSLTLKWTPNQLINGTLGDCDLEKSIYWDYALTVPLRQIVCIHCHQRPDCGGTLVLVSQDGIQRPPLHFPPGGHLLAFLSCLETGLLPRGQLEPPLWSQKGKGKVFPKLKKRSSNARLLDQDGNGEEQTAADYVFRIVYPGYRQDASK
;
A
#
# COMPACT_ATOMS: atom_id res chain seq x y z
N MET A 1 -22.32 -3.95 1.17
CA MET A 1 -21.91 -2.75 0.43
C MET A 1 -21.06 -3.21 -0.75
N GLU A 2 -21.36 -2.74 -1.96
CA GLU A 2 -20.62 -3.12 -3.17
C GLU A 2 -19.23 -2.49 -3.19
N VAL A 3 -18.23 -3.19 -3.75
CA VAL A 3 -16.87 -2.66 -3.89
C VAL A 3 -16.83 -1.74 -5.11
N LEU A 4 -16.60 -0.45 -4.89
CA LEU A 4 -16.46 0.52 -5.96
C LEU A 4 -15.13 0.35 -6.70
N ARG A 5 -15.16 0.39 -8.02
CA ARG A 5 -13.96 0.42 -8.87
C ARG A 5 -13.50 1.87 -9.04
N GLY A 6 -12.19 2.06 -9.01
CA GLY A 6 -11.59 3.38 -9.14
C GLY A 6 -10.15 3.33 -9.61
N TYR A 7 -9.63 4.51 -9.89
CA TYR A 7 -8.26 4.74 -10.30
C TYR A 7 -7.41 5.16 -9.09
N LEU A 8 -6.32 4.44 -8.84
CA LEU A 8 -5.35 4.72 -7.78
C LEU A 8 -4.08 5.36 -8.38
N SER A 9 -3.65 6.49 -7.82
CA SER A 9 -2.45 7.20 -8.28
C SER A 9 -1.60 7.74 -7.14
N LEU A 10 -0.32 7.94 -7.43
CA LEU A 10 0.64 8.66 -6.60
C LEU A 10 1.03 9.96 -7.33
N HIS A 11 0.95 11.07 -6.62
CA HIS A 11 1.29 12.40 -7.15
C HIS A 11 2.44 12.97 -6.33
N GLN A 12 3.52 13.32 -7.01
CA GLN A 12 4.66 14.00 -6.39
C GLN A 12 4.66 15.47 -6.82
N ALA A 13 4.59 16.37 -5.84
CA ALA A 13 4.69 17.81 -6.04
C ALA A 13 5.78 18.34 -5.09
N GLY A 14 6.98 18.57 -5.66
CA GLY A 14 8.19 18.87 -4.89
C GLY A 14 8.48 17.79 -3.86
N ASP A 15 8.32 18.15 -2.59
CA ASP A 15 8.63 17.33 -1.43
C ASP A 15 7.44 16.60 -0.81
N SER A 16 6.27 16.80 -1.43
CA SER A 16 5.02 16.18 -1.03
C SER A 16 4.68 15.02 -1.95
N LEU A 17 4.40 13.86 -1.37
CA LEU A 17 3.82 12.72 -2.04
C LEU A 17 2.39 12.55 -1.56
N THR A 18 1.45 12.45 -2.50
CA THR A 18 0.01 12.34 -2.22
C THR A 18 -0.56 11.12 -2.93
N LEU A 19 -1.29 10.28 -2.21
CA LEU A 19 -2.07 9.18 -2.75
C LEU A 19 -3.47 9.67 -3.07
N LYS A 20 -3.96 9.33 -4.26
CA LYS A 20 -5.35 9.60 -4.64
C LYS A 20 -6.02 8.33 -5.14
N TRP A 21 -7.23 8.07 -4.68
CA TRP A 21 -8.11 7.07 -5.28
C TRP A 21 -9.42 7.76 -5.67
N THR A 22 -9.81 7.58 -6.92
CA THR A 22 -11.00 8.25 -7.48
C THR A 22 -11.93 7.21 -8.11
N PRO A 23 -13.21 7.14 -7.71
CA PRO A 23 -14.20 6.28 -8.35
C PRO A 23 -14.28 6.49 -9.86
N ASN A 24 -14.46 5.42 -10.63
CA ASN A 24 -14.50 5.49 -12.09
C ASN A 24 -15.66 6.36 -12.59
N GLN A 25 -16.77 6.47 -11.84
CA GLN A 25 -17.92 7.30 -12.18
C GLN A 25 -17.56 8.79 -12.30
N LEU A 26 -16.55 9.25 -11.56
CA LEU A 26 -16.06 10.63 -11.62
C LEU A 26 -15.07 10.88 -12.76
N ILE A 27 -14.55 9.81 -13.39
CA ILE A 27 -13.48 9.91 -14.41
C ILE A 27 -14.04 9.63 -15.80
N ASN A 28 -14.93 8.65 -15.92
CA ASN A 28 -15.38 8.12 -17.21
C ASN A 28 -16.31 9.08 -17.98
N GLY A 29 -16.62 10.26 -17.45
CA GLY A 29 -17.46 11.26 -18.11
C GLY A 29 -18.90 10.81 -18.33
N THR A 30 -19.38 9.82 -17.55
CA THR A 30 -20.76 9.31 -17.67
C THR A 30 -21.79 10.19 -16.98
N LEU A 31 -21.35 11.17 -16.19
CA LEU A 31 -22.19 12.18 -15.54
C LEU A 31 -22.11 13.49 -16.34
N GLY A 32 -23.23 14.19 -16.50
CA GLY A 32 -23.22 15.56 -17.02
C GLY A 32 -22.56 16.53 -16.03
N ASP A 33 -22.04 17.66 -16.50
CA ASP A 33 -21.22 18.59 -15.67
C ASP A 33 -21.92 19.02 -14.37
N CYS A 34 -23.21 19.38 -14.44
CA CYS A 34 -23.99 19.78 -13.25
C CYS A 34 -24.19 18.64 -12.23
N ASP A 35 -24.24 17.39 -12.69
CA ASP A 35 -24.42 16.20 -11.84
C ASP A 35 -23.08 15.70 -11.30
N LEU A 36 -21.99 15.97 -12.02
CA LEU A 36 -20.64 15.61 -11.61
C LEU A 36 -20.23 16.37 -10.34
N GLU A 37 -20.44 17.69 -10.27
CA GLU A 37 -20.06 18.50 -9.11
C GLU A 37 -20.81 18.13 -7.83
N LYS A 38 -22.06 17.65 -7.95
CA LYS A 38 -22.92 17.25 -6.82
C LYS A 38 -22.95 15.75 -6.57
N SER A 39 -22.07 15.01 -7.25
CA SER A 39 -22.08 13.56 -7.23
C SER A 39 -21.75 13.02 -5.84
N ILE A 40 -22.57 12.09 -5.35
CA ILE A 40 -22.28 11.33 -4.11
C ILE A 40 -20.96 10.56 -4.20
N TYR A 41 -20.42 10.33 -5.41
CA TYR A 41 -19.16 9.62 -5.58
C TYR A 41 -17.96 10.39 -5.00
N TRP A 42 -18.05 11.71 -4.84
CA TRP A 42 -17.00 12.52 -4.21
C TRP A 42 -16.78 12.16 -2.74
N ASP A 43 -17.81 11.71 -2.03
CA ASP A 43 -17.70 11.28 -0.62
C ASP A 43 -16.84 10.02 -0.46
N TYR A 44 -16.66 9.25 -1.55
CA TYR A 44 -15.81 8.06 -1.56
C TYR A 44 -14.40 8.34 -2.10
N ALA A 45 -14.18 9.51 -2.73
CA ALA A 45 -12.87 9.85 -3.26
C ALA A 45 -11.86 10.03 -2.13
N LEU A 46 -10.70 9.42 -2.28
CA LEU A 46 -9.64 9.43 -1.29
C LEU A 46 -8.50 10.32 -1.76
N THR A 47 -8.07 11.27 -0.93
CA THR A 47 -6.84 12.05 -1.15
C THR A 47 -6.07 12.13 0.15
N VAL A 48 -4.83 11.63 0.15
CA VAL A 48 -4.04 11.46 1.38
C VAL A 48 -2.59 11.87 1.15
N PRO A 49 -2.10 12.92 1.82
CA PRO A 49 -0.67 13.19 1.89
C PRO A 49 0.03 12.04 2.63
N LEU A 50 1.05 11.43 2.02
CA LEU A 50 1.74 10.27 2.62
C LEU A 50 2.46 10.63 3.93
N ARG A 51 2.76 11.90 4.17
CA ARG A 51 3.29 12.39 5.45
C ARG A 51 2.36 12.14 6.63
N GLN A 52 1.05 12.01 6.39
CA GLN A 52 0.06 11.70 7.43
C GLN A 52 -0.06 10.20 7.69
N ILE A 53 0.53 9.35 6.84
CA ILE A 53 0.47 7.90 6.97
C ILE A 53 1.68 7.40 7.74
N VAL A 54 1.42 6.68 8.84
CA VAL A 54 2.48 6.12 9.70
C VAL A 54 2.74 4.65 9.39
N CYS A 55 1.72 3.94 8.91
CA CYS A 55 1.76 2.50 8.69
C CYS A 55 0.89 2.11 7.50
N ILE A 56 1.36 1.12 6.75
CA ILE A 56 0.68 0.49 5.63
C ILE A 56 0.59 -1.00 5.94
N HIS A 57 -0.64 -1.51 6.02
CA HIS A 57 -0.91 -2.93 6.22
C HIS A 57 -1.39 -3.54 4.91
N CYS A 58 -0.65 -4.54 4.44
CA CYS A 58 -0.87 -5.20 3.17
C CYS A 58 -1.18 -6.68 3.39
N HIS A 59 -2.16 -7.20 2.68
CA HIS A 59 -2.45 -8.64 2.65
C HIS A 59 -2.39 -9.10 1.20
N GLN A 60 -1.57 -10.10 0.88
CA GLN A 60 -1.51 -10.70 -0.44
C GLN A 60 -2.09 -12.11 -0.37
N ARG A 61 -3.13 -12.37 -1.16
CA ARG A 61 -3.65 -13.73 -1.40
C ARG A 61 -3.31 -14.17 -2.83
N PRO A 62 -2.98 -15.46 -3.07
CA PRO A 62 -2.56 -15.94 -4.40
C PRO A 62 -3.64 -15.79 -5.48
N ASP A 63 -4.90 -15.95 -5.08
CA ASP A 63 -6.08 -16.05 -5.94
C ASP A 63 -6.96 -14.78 -5.93
N CYS A 64 -6.92 -14.01 -4.84
CA CYS A 64 -7.83 -12.89 -4.60
C CYS A 64 -7.20 -11.49 -4.78
N GLY A 65 -5.92 -11.42 -5.16
CA GLY A 65 -5.18 -10.15 -5.28
C GLY A 65 -4.69 -9.60 -3.93
N GLY A 66 -4.23 -8.36 -3.96
CA GLY A 66 -3.65 -7.67 -2.81
C GLY A 66 -4.63 -6.70 -2.17
N THR A 67 -4.59 -6.55 -0.85
CA THR A 67 -5.32 -5.50 -0.11
C THR A 67 -4.32 -4.59 0.58
N LEU A 68 -4.58 -3.29 0.57
CA LEU A 68 -3.77 -2.27 1.24
C LEU A 68 -4.64 -1.40 2.14
N VAL A 69 -4.23 -1.27 3.39
CA VAL A 69 -4.86 -0.41 4.39
C VAL A 69 -3.85 0.63 4.85
N LEU A 70 -4.24 1.89 4.79
CA LEU A 70 -3.43 3.02 5.26
C LEU A 70 -3.85 3.38 6.68
N VAL A 71 -2.89 3.47 7.58
CA VAL A 71 -3.09 3.93 8.95
C VAL A 71 -2.46 5.30 9.12
N SER A 72 -3.30 6.26 9.47
CA SER A 72 -2.92 7.66 9.64
C SER A 72 -2.33 7.91 11.03
N GLN A 73 -1.62 9.04 11.20
CA GLN A 73 -0.96 9.41 12.46
C GLN A 73 -1.93 9.57 13.65
N ASP A 74 -3.17 9.97 13.38
CA ASP A 74 -4.27 10.08 14.34
C ASP A 74 -4.92 8.71 14.69
N GLY A 75 -4.41 7.61 14.12
CA GLY A 75 -4.93 6.27 14.32
C GLY A 75 -6.09 5.90 13.40
N ILE A 76 -6.57 6.81 12.54
CA ILE A 76 -7.63 6.51 11.59
C ILE A 76 -7.13 5.52 10.53
N GLN A 77 -7.81 4.37 10.47
CA GLN A 77 -7.63 3.38 9.41
C GLN A 77 -8.53 3.74 8.24
N ARG A 78 -7.92 3.96 7.07
CA ARG A 78 -8.65 4.28 5.84
C ARG A 78 -9.27 3.00 5.25
N PRO A 79 -10.37 3.11 4.48
CA PRO A 79 -10.98 1.95 3.85
C PRO A 79 -9.96 1.13 3.02
N PRO A 80 -10.05 -0.21 3.04
CA PRO A 80 -9.11 -1.07 2.31
C PRO A 80 -9.19 -0.87 0.80
N LEU A 81 -8.03 -0.65 0.19
CA LEU A 81 -7.86 -0.61 -1.27
C LEU A 81 -7.57 -2.03 -1.77
N HIS A 82 -8.45 -2.53 -2.64
CA HIS A 82 -8.32 -3.86 -3.23
C HIS A 82 -7.68 -3.76 -4.61
N PHE A 83 -6.56 -4.43 -4.78
CA PHE A 83 -5.87 -4.58 -6.05
C PHE A 83 -6.39 -5.80 -6.80
N PRO A 84 -6.45 -5.74 -8.14
CA PRO A 84 -6.75 -6.93 -8.93
C PRO A 84 -5.67 -8.01 -8.73
N PRO A 85 -6.00 -9.30 -9.04
CA PRO A 85 -5.02 -10.38 -9.02
C PRO A 85 -3.76 -10.05 -9.83
N GLY A 86 -2.61 -10.53 -9.36
CA GLY A 86 -1.30 -10.30 -9.98
C GLY A 86 -0.33 -9.48 -9.12
N GLY A 87 0.69 -8.88 -9.75
CA GLY A 87 1.78 -8.16 -9.08
C GLY A 87 1.51 -6.69 -8.75
N HIS A 88 0.25 -6.24 -8.85
CA HIS A 88 -0.09 -4.81 -8.78
C HIS A 88 0.20 -4.18 -7.42
N LEU A 89 -0.04 -4.89 -6.31
CA LEU A 89 0.26 -4.40 -4.97
C LEU A 89 1.78 -4.17 -4.80
N LEU A 90 2.60 -5.13 -5.22
CA LEU A 90 4.05 -5.02 -5.14
C LEU A 90 4.60 -3.90 -6.04
N ALA A 91 4.07 -3.78 -7.26
CA ALA A 91 4.41 -2.69 -8.16
C ALA A 91 4.08 -1.32 -7.52
N PHE A 92 2.89 -1.20 -6.94
CA PHE A 92 2.47 0.01 -6.23
C PHE A 92 3.39 0.34 -5.05
N LEU A 93 3.71 -0.63 -4.19
CA LEU A 93 4.62 -0.43 -3.06
C LEU A 93 6.04 -0.04 -3.53
N SER A 94 6.50 -0.57 -4.66
CA SER A 94 7.79 -0.21 -5.25
C SER A 94 7.82 1.23 -5.75
N CYS A 95 6.74 1.68 -6.40
CA CYS A 95 6.57 3.08 -6.80
C CYS A 95 6.47 3.99 -5.57
N LEU A 96 5.75 3.58 -4.53
CA LEU A 96 5.63 4.32 -3.29
C LEU A 96 7.00 4.49 -2.61
N GLU A 97 7.77 3.41 -2.46
CA GLU A 97 9.12 3.46 -1.87
C GLU A 97 10.03 4.41 -2.66
N THR A 98 9.97 4.35 -3.99
CA THR A 98 10.73 5.26 -4.87
C THR A 98 10.29 6.72 -4.69
N GLY A 99 8.99 6.98 -4.62
CA GLY A 99 8.44 8.34 -4.44
C GLY A 99 8.69 8.94 -3.05
N LEU A 100 8.97 8.12 -2.04
CA LEU A 100 9.35 8.59 -0.71
C LEU A 100 10.80 9.10 -0.66
N LEU A 101 11.68 8.57 -1.52
CA LEU A 101 13.08 8.97 -1.56
C LEU A 101 13.27 10.43 -2.05
N PRO A 102 14.35 11.11 -1.62
CA PRO A 102 15.36 10.67 -0.64
C PRO A 102 14.94 10.93 0.82
N ARG A 103 13.78 11.56 1.03
CA ARG A 103 13.39 12.11 2.35
C ARG A 103 12.75 11.10 3.28
N GLY A 104 12.16 10.05 2.73
CA GLY A 104 11.54 8.98 3.48
C GLY A 104 11.76 7.63 2.82
N GLN A 105 11.38 6.58 3.55
CA GLN A 105 11.48 5.20 3.11
C GLN A 105 10.43 4.34 3.79
N LEU A 106 10.20 3.15 3.22
CA LEU A 106 9.46 2.09 3.90
C LEU A 106 10.37 1.36 4.88
N GLU A 107 9.83 0.99 6.03
CA GLU A 107 10.53 0.20 7.03
C GLU A 107 9.69 -1.01 7.48
N PRO A 108 10.15 -2.26 7.27
CA PRO A 108 11.38 -2.61 6.55
C PRO A 108 11.32 -2.23 5.06
N PRO A 109 12.46 -1.99 4.40
CA PRO A 109 12.47 -1.72 2.96
C PRO A 109 12.03 -2.97 2.17
N LEU A 110 11.50 -2.76 0.97
CA LEU A 110 11.22 -3.85 0.05
C LEU A 110 12.53 -4.55 -0.35
N TRP A 111 12.53 -5.88 -0.31
CA TRP A 111 13.73 -6.65 -0.60
C TRP A 111 14.08 -6.59 -2.08
N SER A 112 15.37 -6.56 -2.38
CA SER A 112 15.86 -6.65 -3.75
C SER A 112 16.35 -8.07 -4.02
N GLN A 113 15.76 -8.73 -5.01
CA GLN A 113 16.23 -10.01 -5.51
C GLN A 113 16.99 -9.78 -6.82
N LYS A 114 18.28 -10.17 -6.85
CA LYS A 114 19.12 -10.09 -8.06
C LYS A 114 18.39 -10.77 -9.23
N GLY A 115 18.20 -10.03 -10.32
CA GLY A 115 17.53 -10.52 -11.54
C GLY A 115 15.99 -10.50 -11.53
N LYS A 116 15.33 -10.27 -10.39
CA LYS A 116 13.84 -10.19 -10.29
C LYS A 116 13.33 -8.82 -9.82
N GLY A 117 14.20 -7.91 -9.40
CA GLY A 117 13.81 -6.59 -8.91
C GLY A 117 13.34 -6.62 -7.45
N LYS A 118 12.40 -5.73 -7.10
CA LYS A 118 11.84 -5.63 -5.75
C LYS A 118 10.87 -6.78 -5.49
N VAL A 119 10.99 -7.41 -4.33
CA VAL A 119 10.16 -8.51 -3.85
C VAL A 119 9.72 -8.24 -2.42
N PHE A 120 8.62 -8.86 -2.01
CA PHE A 120 8.16 -8.79 -0.63
C PHE A 120 9.21 -9.37 0.34
N PRO A 121 9.29 -8.84 1.58
CA PRO A 121 10.07 -9.47 2.63
C PRO A 121 9.62 -10.92 2.89
N LYS A 122 10.50 -11.92 2.75
CA LYS A 122 10.25 -13.30 3.18
C LYS A 122 9.94 -13.31 4.68
N LEU A 123 8.70 -13.66 5.00
CA LEU A 123 8.26 -13.89 6.36
C LEU A 123 8.89 -15.20 6.84
N LYS A 124 9.75 -15.15 7.87
CA LYS A 124 10.20 -16.38 8.55
C LYS A 124 9.02 -16.91 9.36
N LYS A 125 8.47 -18.06 8.96
CA LYS A 125 7.40 -18.76 9.69
C LYS A 125 7.92 -19.11 11.09
N ARG A 126 7.51 -18.37 12.11
CA ARG A 126 7.82 -18.68 13.50
C ARG A 126 6.83 -19.75 13.98
N SER A 127 6.97 -20.97 13.44
CA SER A 127 6.30 -22.15 14.00
C SER A 127 6.94 -22.46 15.36
N SER A 128 6.18 -22.31 16.43
CA SER A 128 6.60 -22.64 17.80
C SER A 128 6.50 -24.13 18.13
N ASN A 129 6.47 -25.05 17.16
CA ASN A 129 6.51 -26.50 17.43
C ASN A 129 6.97 -27.35 16.24
N ALA A 130 8.26 -27.32 15.89
CA ALA A 130 8.94 -28.47 15.26
C ALA A 130 10.44 -28.20 15.15
N ARG A 131 11.21 -28.62 16.17
CA ARG A 131 12.52 -29.20 15.86
C ARG A 131 12.21 -30.56 15.27
N LEU A 132 12.46 -30.75 13.98
CA LEU A 132 13.02 -31.96 13.36
C LEU A 132 12.84 -31.88 11.85
N LEU A 133 13.94 -32.23 11.17
CA LEU A 133 14.08 -32.55 9.75
C LEU A 133 14.21 -31.35 8.81
N ASP A 134 15.48 -31.00 8.62
CA ASP A 134 16.04 -30.59 7.34
C ASP A 134 15.53 -31.54 6.24
N GLN A 135 14.71 -31.02 5.32
CA GLN A 135 14.39 -31.71 4.08
C GLN A 135 14.03 -30.67 3.02
N ASP A 136 14.89 -30.62 1.99
CA ASP A 136 14.65 -30.01 0.69
C ASP A 136 13.20 -30.25 0.24
N GLY A 137 12.46 -29.15 0.08
CA GLY A 137 11.08 -29.15 -0.35
C GLY A 137 10.82 -27.92 -1.21
N ASN A 138 11.10 -28.05 -2.50
CA ASN A 138 10.61 -27.18 -3.56
C ASN A 138 9.07 -27.24 -3.61
N GLY A 139 8.43 -26.52 -2.70
CA GLY A 139 7.00 -26.36 -2.59
C GLY A 139 6.72 -24.98 -2.02
N GLU A 140 6.74 -23.96 -2.89
CA GLU A 140 6.16 -22.66 -2.58
C GLU A 140 4.64 -22.85 -2.42
N GLU A 141 4.18 -23.42 -1.31
CA GLU A 141 2.81 -23.21 -0.84
C GLU A 141 2.66 -21.71 -0.65
N GLN A 142 2.10 -21.04 -1.65
CA GLN A 142 1.82 -19.62 -1.66
C GLN A 142 0.74 -19.36 -0.61
N THR A 143 1.19 -19.25 0.64
CA THR A 143 0.34 -18.94 1.77
C THR A 143 -0.03 -17.46 1.68
N ALA A 144 -1.23 -17.10 2.14
CA ALA A 144 -1.58 -15.70 2.33
C ALA A 144 -0.49 -15.02 3.20
N ALA A 145 -0.04 -13.86 2.76
CA ALA A 145 1.08 -13.15 3.37
C ALA A 145 0.67 -11.75 3.80
N ASP A 146 0.94 -11.45 5.08
CA ASP A 146 0.63 -10.18 5.70
C ASP A 146 1.91 -9.37 5.89
N TYR A 147 1.92 -8.14 5.37
CA TYR A 147 3.06 -7.24 5.42
C TYR A 147 2.67 -5.93 6.09
N VAL A 148 3.49 -5.50 7.04
CA VAL A 148 3.34 -4.21 7.72
C VAL A 148 4.57 -3.37 7.43
N PHE A 149 4.36 -2.22 6.81
CA PHE A 149 5.41 -1.25 6.51
C PHE A 149 5.14 0.06 7.25
N ARG A 150 6.17 0.60 7.89
CA ARG A 150 6.14 1.97 8.42
C ARG A 150 6.69 2.93 7.39
N ILE A 151 6.13 4.13 7.30
CA ILE A 151 6.76 5.22 6.57
C ILE A 151 7.61 6.01 7.56
N VAL A 152 8.90 6.13 7.27
CA VAL A 152 9.85 6.86 8.12
C VAL A 152 10.54 7.95 7.32
N TYR A 153 10.79 9.09 7.97
CA TYR A 153 11.49 10.24 7.39
C TYR A 153 12.77 10.53 8.20
N PRO A 154 13.92 9.95 7.83
CA PRO A 154 15.18 10.16 8.54
C PRO A 154 15.61 11.63 8.43
N GLY A 155 15.54 12.35 9.54
CA GLY A 155 15.82 13.79 9.60
C GLY A 155 14.74 14.61 10.32
N TYR A 156 13.51 14.08 10.43
CA TYR A 156 12.48 14.66 11.30
C TYR A 156 12.67 14.15 12.74
N ARG A 157 13.81 14.52 13.35
CA ARG A 157 14.02 14.34 14.77
C ARG A 157 13.13 15.38 15.46
N GLN A 158 12.22 14.90 16.29
CA GLN A 158 11.26 15.67 17.07
C GLN A 158 11.84 17.00 17.60
N ASP A 159 11.36 18.13 17.08
CA ASP A 159 11.27 19.39 17.83
C ASP A 159 10.12 19.30 18.86
N ALA A 160 10.04 18.19 19.60
CA ALA A 160 9.14 17.98 20.72
C ALA A 160 9.99 17.81 21.99
N SER A 161 10.83 18.80 22.24
CA SER A 161 11.50 19.06 23.53
C SER A 161 12.04 20.48 23.50
N LYS A 162 11.15 21.45 23.57
CA LYS A 162 11.41 22.76 24.17
C LYS A 162 10.20 23.17 24.98
#